data_AF-A0A9E7PQY0-F1
#
_entry.id   AF-A0A9E7PQY0-F1
#
_cell.length_a   1.000
_cell.length_b   1.000
_cell.length_c   1.000
_cell.angle_alpha   90.00
_cell.angle_beta   90.00
_cell.angle_gamma   90.00
#
_symmetry.space_group_name_H-M   'P 1'
#
loop_
_entity.id
_entity.type
_entity.pdbx_description
1 polymer ?
#
loop_
_entity_poly.entity_id
_entity_poly.type
_entity_poly.pdbx_seq_one_letter_code
_entity_poly.pdbx_strand_id
1 'polypeptide(L)'
;MNNSAAELTGESNMDNTESLAAILGSIASYLVSLPENALSGDLFSVVILLILLYAIALLTIKVSSVMIKSIKMIVILAIIAISLYLFINDFIFRLIHEGLSADNVVFGMTGLIAGVISILLAWHTARVSVRKYREHKEEKKLKEEISRIQRERMEYKKVDTAAGNIPEKRHPQPEEVAQAADAMPEHATNIFTEFSRDNPIGTVILYLIVAEFGIFSSKTISAATPQTGLVFFVIFMALAFIFIKFTYKCYITGLKHLAVAFVIGFLLSVVLGHFWGAIPPEELLSINYFSSDALVALITGLSLSLFMSSKG
;
A
#
# COMPACT_ATOMS: atom_id res chain seq x y z
N MET A 1 -41.35 -38.68 53.52
CA MET A 1 -40.54 -38.83 52.28
C MET A 1 -40.16 -37.45 51.80
N ASN A 2 -38.87 -37.30 51.51
CA ASN A 2 -38.19 -36.28 50.69
C ASN A 2 -38.23 -34.80 51.13
N ASN A 3 -37.09 -34.32 51.60
CA ASN A 3 -36.46 -33.05 51.20
C ASN A 3 -35.05 -32.97 51.81
N SER A 4 -34.01 -33.35 51.05
CA SER A 4 -32.61 -32.95 51.31
C SER A 4 -31.70 -33.45 50.18
N ALA A 5 -31.44 -32.65 49.13
CA ALA A 5 -30.38 -32.89 48.14
C ALA A 5 -30.25 -31.78 47.07
N ALA A 6 -30.06 -30.51 47.44
CA ALA A 6 -29.83 -29.46 46.42
C ALA A 6 -29.05 -28.24 46.96
N GLU A 7 -27.80 -28.42 47.40
CA GLU A 7 -26.96 -27.25 47.74
C GLU A 7 -25.45 -27.57 47.78
N LEU A 8 -24.82 -28.03 46.69
CA LEU A 8 -23.35 -28.27 46.68
C LEU A 8 -22.64 -28.05 45.31
N THR A 9 -23.13 -27.17 44.42
CA THR A 9 -22.47 -26.96 43.11
C THR A 9 -22.12 -25.50 42.78
N GLY A 10 -22.22 -24.56 43.74
CA GLY A 10 -22.01 -23.13 43.50
C GLY A 10 -20.61 -22.57 43.78
N GLU A 11 -19.76 -23.27 44.54
CA GLU A 11 -18.56 -22.67 45.15
C GLU A 11 -17.27 -22.82 44.32
N SER A 12 -17.23 -23.72 43.34
CA SER A 12 -15.99 -24.06 42.62
C SER A 12 -15.60 -23.11 41.47
N ASN A 13 -16.46 -22.17 41.07
CA ASN A 13 -16.19 -21.28 39.93
C ASN A 13 -15.63 -19.91 40.33
N MET A 14 -15.82 -19.46 41.58
CA MET A 14 -15.32 -18.15 42.04
C MET A 14 -13.81 -18.18 42.31
N ASP A 15 -13.32 -19.27 42.89
CA ASP A 15 -11.91 -19.47 43.28
C ASP A 15 -10.94 -19.43 42.08
N ASN A 16 -11.38 -19.93 40.92
CA ASN A 16 -10.60 -19.93 39.69
C ASN A 16 -10.37 -18.51 39.12
N THR A 17 -11.31 -17.59 39.33
CA THR A 17 -11.21 -16.22 38.80
C THR A 17 -10.29 -15.34 39.63
N GLU A 18 -10.30 -15.50 40.96
CA GLU A 18 -9.39 -14.80 41.87
C GLU A 18 -7.94 -15.28 41.68
N SER A 19 -7.76 -16.59 41.51
CA SER A 19 -6.45 -17.19 41.21
C SER A 19 -5.86 -16.66 39.89
N LEU A 20 -6.67 -16.56 38.82
CA LEU A 20 -6.22 -16.01 37.53
C LEU A 20 -5.85 -14.53 37.63
N ALA A 21 -6.62 -13.73 38.35
CA ALA A 21 -6.33 -12.31 38.56
C ALA A 21 -5.01 -12.11 39.31
N ALA A 22 -4.75 -12.94 40.35
CA ALA A 22 -3.49 -12.90 41.09
C ALA A 22 -2.28 -13.27 40.21
N ILE A 23 -2.39 -14.33 39.41
CA ILE A 23 -1.34 -14.75 38.47
C ILE A 23 -1.07 -13.66 37.42
N LEU A 24 -2.12 -13.06 36.85
CA LEU A 24 -1.98 -11.95 35.89
C LEU A 24 -1.31 -10.72 36.52
N GLY A 25 -1.66 -10.41 37.77
CA GLY A 25 -1.02 -9.33 38.53
C GLY A 25 0.48 -9.56 38.73
N SER A 26 0.89 -10.77 39.09
CA SER A 26 2.30 -11.14 39.24
C SER A 26 3.07 -11.12 37.91
N ILE A 27 2.44 -11.52 36.80
CA ILE A 27 3.06 -11.46 35.47
C ILE A 27 3.22 -10.00 35.02
N ALA A 28 2.21 -9.16 35.25
CA ALA A 28 2.27 -7.74 34.87
C ALA A 28 3.36 -6.99 35.65
N SER A 29 3.48 -7.21 36.97
CA SER A 29 4.52 -6.59 37.78
C SER A 29 5.93 -7.06 37.39
N TYR A 30 6.07 -8.33 37.02
CA TYR A 30 7.34 -8.86 36.49
C TYR A 30 7.70 -8.24 35.13
N LEU A 31 6.74 -8.07 34.22
CA LEU A 31 6.96 -7.44 32.90
C LEU A 31 7.40 -5.97 33.02
N VAL A 32 6.89 -5.24 34.02
CA VAL A 32 7.25 -3.83 34.25
C VAL A 32 8.66 -3.68 34.83
N SER A 33 9.08 -4.61 35.70
CA SER A 33 10.42 -4.61 36.34
C SER A 33 11.53 -5.21 35.47
N LEU A 34 11.16 -5.87 34.37
CA LEU A 34 12.05 -6.57 33.46
C LEU A 34 13.22 -5.72 32.88
N PRO A 35 13.02 -4.44 32.49
CA PRO A 35 14.11 -3.59 32.01
C PRO A 35 15.14 -3.30 33.09
N GLU A 36 14.70 -3.07 34.33
CA GLU A 36 15.57 -2.78 35.47
C GLU A 36 16.38 -4.02 35.88
N ASN A 37 15.75 -5.19 35.90
CA ASN A 37 16.41 -6.47 36.15
C ASN A 37 17.39 -6.88 35.04
N ALA A 38 17.11 -6.53 33.79
CA ALA A 38 18.06 -6.76 32.69
C ALA A 38 19.28 -5.83 32.80
N LEU A 39 19.09 -4.57 33.21
CA LEU A 39 20.18 -3.61 33.43
C LEU A 39 21.06 -3.97 34.63
N SER A 40 20.50 -4.65 35.65
CA SER A 40 21.27 -5.17 36.78
C SER A 40 22.08 -6.43 36.47
N GLY A 41 21.97 -6.97 35.25
CA GLY A 41 22.77 -8.09 34.77
C GLY A 41 22.17 -9.47 35.05
N ASP A 42 20.88 -9.57 35.42
CA ASP A 42 20.20 -10.86 35.52
C ASP A 42 20.04 -11.49 34.11
N LEU A 43 20.77 -12.58 33.88
CA LEU A 43 20.78 -13.32 32.62
C LEU A 43 19.37 -13.74 32.20
N PHE A 44 18.52 -14.13 33.15
CA PHE A 44 17.17 -14.60 32.85
C PHE A 44 16.29 -13.46 32.34
N SER A 45 16.33 -12.31 33.01
CA SER A 45 15.64 -11.09 32.58
C SER A 45 16.13 -10.59 31.22
N VAL A 46 17.44 -10.66 30.95
CA VAL A 46 18.01 -10.31 29.62
C VAL A 46 17.46 -11.21 28.51
N VAL A 47 17.41 -12.53 28.73
CA VAL A 47 16.88 -13.49 27.75
C VAL A 47 15.39 -13.24 27.48
N ILE A 48 14.60 -13.03 28.53
CA ILE A 48 13.16 -12.75 28.38
C ILE A 48 12.93 -11.41 27.65
N LEU A 49 13.71 -10.38 27.96
CA LEU A 49 13.63 -9.09 27.27
C LEU A 49 13.93 -9.22 25.77
N LEU A 50 14.94 -10.02 25.40
CA LEU A 50 15.28 -10.33 24.01
C LEU A 50 14.16 -11.07 23.27
N ILE A 51 13.55 -12.07 23.92
CA ILE A 51 12.40 -12.80 23.36
C ILE A 51 11.20 -11.86 23.16
N LEU A 52 10.93 -10.99 24.14
CA LEU A 52 9.84 -10.01 24.07
C LEU A 52 10.08 -9.01 22.93
N LEU A 53 11.29 -8.49 22.81
CA LEU A 53 11.67 -7.56 21.74
C LEU A 53 11.56 -8.21 20.36
N TYR A 54 11.98 -9.47 20.22
CA TYR A 54 11.81 -10.24 18.99
C TYR A 54 10.33 -10.49 18.66
N ALA A 55 9.50 -10.83 19.66
CA ALA A 55 8.07 -11.01 19.49
C ALA A 55 7.38 -9.70 19.06
N ILE A 56 7.76 -8.57 19.66
CA ILE A 56 7.29 -7.23 19.25
C ILE A 56 7.71 -6.96 17.81
N ALA A 57 8.97 -7.19 17.44
CA ALA A 57 9.46 -6.97 16.07
C ALA A 57 8.68 -7.81 15.03
N LEU A 58 8.43 -9.08 15.32
CA LEU A 58 7.59 -9.95 14.47
C LEU A 58 6.15 -9.45 14.37
N LEU A 59 5.59 -8.96 15.48
CA LEU A 59 4.25 -8.38 15.50
C LEU A 59 4.20 -7.10 14.65
N THR A 60 5.21 -6.24 14.76
CA THR A 60 5.36 -5.03 13.93
C THR A 60 5.45 -5.37 12.45
N ILE A 61 6.21 -6.41 12.06
CA ILE A 61 6.30 -6.85 10.65
C ILE A 61 4.94 -7.34 10.13
N LYS A 62 4.25 -8.16 10.93
CA LYS A 62 2.94 -8.73 10.55
C LYS A 62 1.86 -7.65 10.43
N VAL A 63 1.81 -6.76 11.43
CA VAL A 63 0.90 -5.60 11.46
C VAL A 63 1.24 -4.62 10.34
N SER A 64 2.52 -4.38 10.04
CA SER A 64 2.94 -3.49 8.95
C SER A 64 2.41 -3.93 7.59
N SER A 65 2.37 -5.24 7.30
CA SER A 65 1.82 -5.72 6.02
C SER A 65 0.32 -5.44 5.86
N VAL A 66 -0.43 -5.45 6.96
CA VAL A 66 -1.86 -5.13 7.00
C VAL A 66 -2.06 -3.62 7.01
N MET A 67 -1.27 -2.88 7.80
CA MET A 67 -1.29 -1.42 7.86
C MET A 67 -1.01 -0.79 6.51
N ILE A 68 0.01 -1.23 5.76
CA ILE A 68 0.35 -0.63 4.46
C ILE A 68 -0.83 -0.72 3.48
N LYS A 69 -1.59 -1.83 3.51
CA LYS A 69 -2.77 -2.02 2.66
C LYS A 69 -3.94 -1.13 3.12
N SER A 70 -4.21 -1.09 4.42
CA SER A 70 -5.28 -0.26 4.99
C SER A 70 -4.99 1.24 4.83
N ILE A 71 -3.75 1.67 5.04
CA ILE A 71 -3.29 3.05 4.88
C ILE A 71 -3.52 3.51 3.44
N LYS A 72 -3.11 2.72 2.44
CA LYS A 72 -3.31 3.12 1.03
C LYS A 72 -4.79 3.38 0.72
N MET A 73 -5.68 2.53 1.24
CA MET A 73 -7.12 2.69 1.05
C MET A 73 -7.68 3.91 1.81
N ILE A 74 -7.31 4.08 3.08
CA ILE A 74 -7.76 5.19 3.92
C ILE A 74 -7.26 6.53 3.35
N VAL A 75 -6.00 6.60 2.92
CA VAL A 75 -5.39 7.80 2.35
C VAL A 75 -6.07 8.20 1.04
N ILE A 76 -6.33 7.25 0.13
CA ILE A 76 -7.05 7.55 -1.12
C ILE A 76 -8.46 8.08 -0.81
N LEU A 77 -9.18 7.43 0.11
CA LEU A 77 -10.51 7.89 0.51
C LEU A 77 -10.46 9.31 1.14
N ALA A 78 -9.46 9.56 1.99
CA ALA A 78 -9.26 10.85 2.62
C ALA A 78 -8.94 11.94 1.59
N ILE A 79 -8.07 11.68 0.61
CA ILE A 79 -7.75 12.62 -0.47
C ILE A 79 -9.02 12.96 -1.27
N ILE A 80 -9.83 11.97 -1.64
CA ILE A 80 -11.09 12.19 -2.37
C ILE A 80 -12.06 13.04 -1.53
N ALA A 81 -12.21 12.71 -0.24
CA ALA A 81 -13.09 13.45 0.66
C ALA A 81 -12.63 14.91 0.86
N ILE A 82 -11.34 15.14 1.06
CA ILE A 82 -10.75 16.48 1.20
C ILE A 82 -10.90 17.26 -0.11
N SER A 83 -10.63 16.63 -1.26
CA SER A 83 -10.76 17.28 -2.57
C SER A 83 -12.20 17.71 -2.84
N LEU A 84 -13.17 16.84 -2.51
CA LEU A 84 -14.59 17.17 -2.63
C LEU A 84 -14.99 18.30 -1.69
N TYR A 85 -14.48 18.31 -0.45
CA TYR A 85 -14.72 19.39 0.51
C TYR A 85 -14.17 20.73 0.01
N LEU A 86 -12.93 20.75 -0.48
CA LEU A 86 -12.31 21.96 -1.04
C LEU A 86 -13.08 22.46 -2.26
N PHE A 87 -13.48 21.56 -3.15
CA PHE A 87 -14.30 21.88 -4.31
C PHE A 87 -15.64 22.50 -3.91
N ILE A 88 -16.35 21.91 -2.93
CA ILE A 88 -17.63 22.45 -2.44
C ILE A 88 -17.44 23.87 -1.87
N ASN A 89 -16.37 24.10 -1.11
CA ASN A 89 -16.08 25.43 -0.57
C ASN A 89 -15.81 26.47 -1.67
N ASP A 90 -14.97 26.13 -2.66
CA ASP A 90 -14.70 27.04 -3.80
C ASP A 90 -15.98 27.29 -4.60
N PHE A 91 -16.78 26.25 -4.84
CA PHE A 91 -18.04 26.35 -5.54
C PHE A 91 -19.04 27.27 -4.80
N ILE A 92 -19.21 27.11 -3.49
CA ILE A 92 -20.06 27.99 -2.68
C ILE A 92 -19.55 29.42 -2.73
N PHE A 93 -18.23 29.62 -2.62
CA PHE A 93 -17.63 30.95 -2.66
C PHE A 93 -17.92 31.66 -4.00
N ARG A 94 -17.74 30.97 -5.13
CA ARG A 94 -18.10 31.47 -6.46
C ARG A 94 -19.60 31.74 -6.58
N LEU A 95 -20.45 30.85 -6.08
CA LEU A 95 -21.91 31.02 -6.10
C LEU A 95 -22.36 32.29 -5.36
N ILE A 96 -21.69 32.64 -4.25
CA ILE A 96 -21.98 33.83 -3.46
C ILE A 96 -21.49 35.11 -4.16
N HIS A 97 -20.32 35.10 -4.79
CA HIS A 97 -19.71 36.31 -5.36
C HIS A 97 -20.17 36.63 -6.78
N GLU A 98 -20.27 35.61 -7.63
CA GLU A 98 -20.61 35.77 -9.05
C GLU A 98 -22.10 35.51 -9.31
N GLY A 99 -22.81 34.95 -8.32
CA GLY A 99 -24.20 34.57 -8.42
C GLY A 99 -24.43 33.28 -9.20
N LEU A 100 -25.71 32.98 -9.42
CA LEU A 100 -26.18 31.84 -10.23
C LEU A 100 -26.01 32.12 -11.73
N SER A 101 -24.76 32.14 -12.20
CA SER A 101 -24.46 32.16 -13.63
C SER A 101 -24.62 30.77 -14.23
N ALA A 102 -24.98 30.68 -15.51
CA ALA A 102 -25.11 29.41 -16.21
C ALA A 102 -23.79 28.60 -16.17
N ASP A 103 -22.66 29.28 -16.29
CA ASP A 103 -21.33 28.66 -16.24
C ASP A 103 -21.06 28.04 -14.87
N ASN A 104 -21.35 28.77 -13.79
CA ASN A 104 -21.16 28.26 -12.43
C ASN A 104 -22.06 27.07 -12.14
N VAL A 105 -23.31 27.07 -12.61
CA VAL A 105 -24.22 25.93 -12.45
C VAL A 105 -23.70 24.70 -13.18
N VAL A 106 -23.26 24.85 -14.43
CA VAL A 106 -22.76 23.72 -15.23
C VAL A 106 -21.46 23.15 -14.64
N PHE A 107 -20.50 24.00 -14.27
CA PHE A 107 -19.25 23.55 -13.64
C PHE A 107 -19.48 22.93 -12.26
N GLY A 108 -20.33 23.54 -11.44
CA GLY A 108 -20.69 23.04 -10.11
C GLY A 108 -21.34 21.67 -10.16
N MET A 109 -22.34 21.49 -11.01
CA MET A 109 -23.05 20.22 -11.17
C MET A 109 -22.14 19.13 -11.73
N THR A 110 -21.32 19.46 -12.72
CA THR A 110 -20.37 18.50 -13.31
C THR A 110 -19.34 18.04 -12.28
N GLY A 111 -18.77 18.97 -11.51
CA GLY A 111 -17.82 18.64 -10.44
C GLY A 111 -18.45 17.83 -9.30
N LEU A 112 -19.68 18.14 -8.90
CA LEU A 112 -20.42 17.34 -7.91
C LEU A 112 -20.67 15.91 -8.39
N ILE A 113 -21.12 15.73 -9.64
CA ILE A 113 -21.35 14.41 -10.21
C ILE A 113 -20.04 13.61 -10.27
N ALA A 114 -18.95 14.24 -10.73
CA ALA A 114 -17.63 13.61 -10.78
C ALA A 114 -17.13 13.21 -9.37
N GLY A 115 -17.35 14.07 -8.37
CA GLY A 115 -17.03 13.80 -6.97
C GLY A 115 -17.78 12.60 -6.40
N VAL A 116 -19.10 12.53 -6.63
CA VAL A 116 -19.94 11.42 -6.19
C VAL A 116 -19.53 10.12 -6.87
N ILE A 117 -19.29 10.14 -8.20
CA ILE A 117 -18.80 8.97 -8.93
C ILE A 117 -17.46 8.49 -8.38
N SER A 118 -16.54 9.41 -8.06
CA SER A 118 -15.23 9.08 -7.50
C SER A 118 -15.35 8.37 -6.14
N ILE A 119 -16.26 8.83 -5.27
CA ILE A 119 -16.54 8.18 -3.99
C ILE A 119 -17.12 6.77 -4.20
N LEU A 120 -18.09 6.63 -5.12
CA LEU A 120 -18.69 5.33 -5.44
C LEU A 120 -17.65 4.34 -5.98
N LEU A 121 -16.77 4.79 -6.86
CA LEU A 121 -15.67 3.98 -7.41
C LEU A 121 -14.66 3.59 -6.33
N ALA A 122 -14.26 4.53 -5.46
CA ALA A 122 -13.35 4.24 -4.35
C ALA A 122 -13.95 3.21 -3.39
N TRP A 123 -15.23 3.34 -3.06
CA TRP A 123 -15.95 2.40 -2.21
C TRP A 123 -16.11 1.02 -2.83
N HIS A 124 -16.46 0.96 -4.13
CA HIS A 124 -16.55 -0.29 -4.86
C HIS A 124 -15.21 -1.01 -4.92
N THR A 125 -14.13 -0.27 -5.25
CA THR A 125 -12.77 -0.81 -5.31
C THR A 125 -12.31 -1.34 -3.95
N ALA A 126 -12.63 -0.62 -2.88
CA ALA A 126 -12.40 -1.07 -1.51
C ALA A 126 -13.06 -2.42 -1.23
N ARG A 127 -14.36 -2.57 -1.52
CA ARG A 127 -15.10 -3.83 -1.33
C ARG A 127 -14.54 -4.98 -2.18
N VAL A 128 -14.24 -4.72 -3.45
CA VAL A 128 -13.68 -5.74 -4.35
C VAL A 128 -12.29 -6.17 -3.90
N SER A 129 -11.46 -5.26 -3.39
CA SER A 129 -10.13 -5.61 -2.88
C SER A 129 -10.20 -6.57 -1.69
N VAL A 130 -11.18 -6.37 -0.80
CA VAL A 130 -11.42 -7.25 0.36
C VAL A 130 -11.90 -8.63 -0.12
N ARG A 131 -12.77 -8.67 -1.14
CA ARG A 131 -13.27 -9.93 -1.70
C ARG A 131 -12.17 -10.75 -2.39
N LYS A 132 -11.37 -10.14 -3.27
CA LYS A 132 -10.23 -10.82 -3.93
C LYS A 132 -9.18 -11.32 -2.96
N TYR A 133 -8.97 -10.60 -1.85
CA TYR A 133 -8.05 -11.05 -0.81
C TYR A 133 -8.53 -12.33 -0.11
N ARG A 134 -9.85 -12.48 0.06
CA ARG A 134 -10.45 -13.69 0.62
C ARG A 134 -10.29 -14.88 -0.34
N GLU A 135 -10.54 -14.65 -1.63
CA GLU A 135 -10.41 -15.67 -2.68
C GLU A 135 -8.95 -16.16 -2.82
N HIS A 136 -7.96 -15.27 -2.85
CA HIS A 136 -6.55 -15.70 -2.87
C HIS A 136 -6.08 -16.38 -1.58
N LYS A 137 -6.67 -16.06 -0.43
CA LYS A 137 -6.38 -16.75 0.83
C LYS A 137 -6.94 -18.17 0.81
N GLU A 138 -8.11 -18.37 0.19
CA GLU A 138 -8.72 -19.68 0.01
C GLU A 138 -7.97 -20.52 -1.04
N GLU A 139 -7.55 -19.93 -2.15
CA GLU A 139 -6.77 -20.61 -3.19
C GLU A 139 -5.39 -21.07 -2.68
N LYS A 140 -4.72 -20.27 -1.83
CA LYS A 140 -3.46 -20.68 -1.19
C LYS A 140 -3.64 -21.85 -0.24
N LYS A 141 -4.70 -21.85 0.56
CA LYS A 141 -5.03 -22.98 1.43
C LYS A 141 -5.29 -24.25 0.63
N LEU A 142 -6.05 -24.13 -0.47
CA LEU A 142 -6.34 -25.25 -1.35
C LEU A 142 -5.07 -25.82 -2.01
N LYS A 143 -4.15 -24.96 -2.48
CA LYS A 143 -2.85 -25.38 -3.03
C LYS A 143 -1.95 -26.06 -1.99
N GLU A 144 -1.92 -25.54 -0.76
CA GLU A 144 -1.19 -26.17 0.36
C GLU A 144 -1.79 -27.54 0.74
N GLU A 145 -3.11 -27.68 0.70
CA GLU A 145 -3.80 -28.94 0.99
C GLU A 145 -3.56 -29.99 -0.10
N ILE A 146 -3.68 -29.61 -1.37
CA ILE A 146 -3.37 -30.49 -2.53
C ILE A 146 -1.92 -30.96 -2.48
N SER A 147 -0.97 -30.07 -2.17
CA SER A 147 0.45 -30.43 -2.09
C SER A 147 0.77 -31.32 -0.88
N ARG A 148 0.02 -31.20 0.23
CA ARG A 148 0.12 -32.13 1.37
C ARG A 148 -0.36 -33.54 1.01
N ILE A 149 -1.53 -33.64 0.37
CA ILE A 149 -2.10 -34.91 -0.11
C ILE A 149 -1.18 -35.58 -1.15
N GLN A 150 -0.55 -34.81 -2.03
CA GLN A 150 0.43 -35.34 -2.98
C GLN A 150 1.69 -35.89 -2.30
N ARG A 151 2.20 -35.24 -1.25
CA ARG A 151 3.34 -35.76 -0.47
C ARG A 151 2.98 -37.07 0.22
N GLU A 152 1.82 -37.13 0.88
CA GLU A 152 1.35 -38.35 1.54
C GLU A 152 1.17 -39.51 0.55
N ARG A 153 0.65 -39.25 -0.66
CA ARG A 153 0.58 -40.26 -1.73
C ARG A 153 1.96 -40.73 -2.20
N MET A 154 2.94 -39.84 -2.31
CA MET A 154 4.30 -40.23 -2.70
C MET A 154 5.05 -40.98 -1.60
N GLU A 155 4.76 -40.69 -0.34
CA GLU A 155 5.32 -41.40 0.83
C GLU A 155 4.73 -42.80 0.96
N TYR A 156 3.41 -42.95 0.77
CA TYR A 156 2.75 -44.26 0.75
C TYR A 156 3.24 -45.16 -0.41
N LYS A 157 3.45 -44.59 -1.60
CA LYS A 157 3.98 -45.33 -2.76
C LYS A 157 5.44 -45.80 -2.57
N LYS A 158 6.19 -45.15 -1.68
CA LYS A 158 7.58 -45.52 -1.37
C LYS A 158 7.67 -46.75 -0.45
N VAL A 159 6.60 -47.11 0.26
CA VAL A 159 6.53 -48.29 1.12
C VAL A 159 6.26 -49.57 0.30
N ASP A 160 5.53 -49.48 -0.81
CA ASP A 160 5.18 -50.65 -1.64
C ASP A 160 6.16 -50.96 -2.78
N THR A 161 7.18 -50.11 -3.00
CA THR A 161 8.14 -50.27 -4.12
C THR A 161 9.55 -50.61 -3.63
N ALA A 162 9.64 -51.57 -2.70
CA ALA A 162 10.91 -52.20 -2.29
C ALA A 162 11.03 -53.64 -2.84
N ALA A 163 10.76 -53.84 -4.15
CA ALA A 163 11.27 -54.97 -4.92
C ALA A 163 10.92 -54.79 -6.40
N GLY A 164 11.93 -54.79 -7.28
CA GLY A 164 11.72 -54.97 -8.71
C GLY A 164 12.47 -53.98 -9.59
N ASN A 165 13.69 -54.35 -9.97
CA ASN A 165 14.45 -53.76 -11.08
C ASN A 165 13.67 -53.90 -12.40
N ILE A 166 13.34 -52.80 -13.09
CA ILE A 166 13.23 -52.72 -14.57
C ILE A 166 13.58 -51.27 -15.02
N PRO A 167 14.38 -51.07 -16.09
CA PRO A 167 14.81 -49.75 -16.55
C PRO A 167 13.83 -49.11 -17.56
N GLU A 168 14.13 -47.83 -17.88
CA GLU A 168 14.01 -47.21 -19.20
C GLU A 168 12.92 -46.15 -19.46
N LYS A 169 13.43 -44.91 -19.61
CA LYS A 169 13.03 -43.77 -20.46
C LYS A 169 11.55 -43.63 -20.87
N ARG A 170 10.93 -42.53 -20.44
CA ARG A 170 10.09 -41.68 -21.32
C ARG A 170 10.26 -40.20 -20.99
N HIS A 171 10.48 -39.40 -22.04
CA HIS A 171 10.35 -37.94 -22.04
C HIS A 171 8.92 -37.52 -21.70
N PRO A 172 8.71 -36.38 -21.02
CA PRO A 172 7.44 -35.66 -21.09
C PRO A 172 7.43 -34.69 -22.27
N GLN A 173 6.42 -34.80 -23.13
CA GLN A 173 5.98 -33.74 -24.06
C GLN A 173 5.40 -32.55 -23.28
N PRO A 174 5.56 -31.31 -23.78
CA PRO A 174 4.89 -30.13 -23.24
C PRO A 174 3.64 -29.79 -24.06
N GLU A 175 2.49 -30.37 -23.72
CA GLU A 175 1.19 -29.96 -24.28
C GLU A 175 0.13 -29.95 -23.16
N GLU A 176 0.16 -28.93 -22.28
CA GLU A 176 -1.03 -28.51 -21.51
C GLU A 176 -0.77 -27.23 -20.67
N VAL A 177 -0.52 -26.08 -21.32
CA VAL A 177 -0.48 -24.77 -20.61
C VAL A 177 -1.23 -23.65 -21.34
N ALA A 178 -2.05 -23.96 -22.34
CA ALA A 178 -2.66 -22.93 -23.20
C ALA A 178 -4.14 -22.62 -22.91
N GLN A 179 -4.74 -23.12 -21.84
CA GLN A 179 -6.16 -22.85 -21.55
C GLN A 179 -6.38 -22.38 -20.10
N ALA A 180 -6.01 -21.13 -19.83
CA ALA A 180 -6.50 -20.38 -18.67
C ALA A 180 -6.40 -18.84 -18.87
N ALA A 181 -6.47 -18.37 -20.12
CA ALA A 181 -6.32 -16.94 -20.44
C ALA A 181 -7.64 -16.20 -20.71
N ASP A 182 -8.78 -16.89 -20.84
CA ASP A 182 -10.04 -16.23 -21.20
C ASP A 182 -11.13 -16.44 -20.15
N ALA A 183 -11.38 -15.39 -19.35
CA ALA A 183 -12.71 -14.92 -18.92
C ALA A 183 -12.60 -13.82 -17.84
N MET A 184 -12.56 -12.55 -18.26
CA MET A 184 -12.93 -11.39 -17.43
C MET A 184 -13.94 -10.53 -18.20
N PRO A 185 -15.05 -10.07 -17.60
CA PRO A 185 -15.91 -9.09 -18.23
C PRO A 185 -15.51 -7.66 -17.87
N GLU A 186 -15.43 -6.87 -18.93
CA GLU A 186 -15.11 -5.45 -19.07
C GLU A 186 -16.32 -4.56 -18.67
N HIS A 187 -16.18 -3.29 -18.26
CA HIS A 187 -16.18 -2.19 -19.25
C HIS A 187 -15.93 -0.76 -18.74
N ALA A 188 -15.31 -0.51 -17.58
CA ALA A 188 -14.99 0.88 -17.19
C ALA A 188 -13.60 1.10 -16.55
N THR A 189 -12.97 0.04 -16.04
CA THR A 189 -11.61 0.09 -15.48
C THR A 189 -10.51 -0.26 -16.49
N ASN A 190 -10.88 -0.66 -17.70
CA ASN A 190 -9.98 -1.40 -18.58
C ASN A 190 -8.94 -0.54 -19.26
N ILE A 191 -9.24 0.71 -19.64
CA ILE A 191 -8.24 1.55 -20.31
C ILE A 191 -7.01 1.79 -19.41
N PHE A 192 -7.21 2.04 -18.11
CA PHE A 192 -6.11 2.31 -17.17
C PHE A 192 -5.43 1.04 -16.64
N THR A 193 -6.17 -0.07 -16.50
CA THR A 193 -5.58 -1.34 -16.04
C THR A 193 -4.90 -2.10 -17.16
N GLU A 194 -5.36 -2.01 -18.41
CA GLU A 194 -4.74 -2.60 -19.60
C GLU A 194 -3.45 -1.85 -19.98
N PHE A 195 -3.43 -0.51 -19.87
CA PHE A 195 -2.20 0.28 -20.07
C PHE A 195 -1.11 0.01 -19.02
N SER A 196 -1.51 -0.45 -17.82
CA SER A 196 -0.59 -0.70 -16.70
C SER A 196 -0.23 -2.18 -16.51
N ARG A 197 -1.02 -3.13 -17.05
CA ARG A 197 -0.82 -4.58 -16.82
C ARG A 197 0.42 -5.11 -17.52
N ASP A 198 0.68 -4.63 -18.74
CA ASP A 198 1.72 -5.18 -19.61
C ASP A 198 2.83 -4.17 -19.95
N ASN A 199 2.68 -2.90 -19.54
CA ASN A 199 3.65 -1.85 -19.84
C ASN A 199 4.19 -1.20 -18.55
N PRO A 200 5.46 -1.46 -18.18
CA PRO A 200 6.05 -0.89 -16.97
C PRO A 200 6.10 0.64 -17.02
N ILE A 201 6.11 1.24 -18.22
CA ILE A 201 6.08 2.69 -18.43
C ILE A 201 4.69 3.28 -18.11
N GLY A 202 3.60 2.57 -18.43
CA GLY A 202 2.25 3.06 -18.13
C GLY A 202 2.01 3.19 -16.63
N THR A 203 2.55 2.25 -15.87
CA THR A 203 2.53 2.28 -14.40
C THR A 203 3.34 3.46 -13.85
N VAL A 204 4.50 3.77 -14.41
CA VAL A 204 5.32 4.95 -14.05
C VAL A 204 4.50 6.23 -14.21
N ILE A 205 3.85 6.40 -15.38
CA ILE A 205 3.05 7.59 -15.70
C ILE A 205 1.85 7.72 -14.75
N LEU A 206 1.16 6.62 -14.44
CA LEU A 206 0.02 6.65 -13.53
C LEU A 206 0.43 7.13 -12.13
N TYR A 207 1.52 6.59 -11.58
CA TYR A 207 2.00 7.00 -10.25
C TYR A 207 2.52 8.44 -10.25
N LEU A 208 3.12 8.89 -11.34
CA LEU A 208 3.55 10.27 -11.53
C LEU A 208 2.35 11.24 -11.44
N ILE A 209 1.29 10.97 -12.20
CA ILE A 209 0.07 11.79 -12.21
C ILE A 209 -0.55 11.85 -10.82
N VAL A 210 -0.74 10.70 -10.17
CA VAL A 210 -1.36 10.64 -8.83
C VAL A 210 -0.52 11.41 -7.79
N ALA A 211 0.81 11.32 -7.86
CA ALA A 211 1.69 12.02 -6.94
C ALA A 211 1.66 13.54 -7.13
N GLU A 212 1.76 14.03 -8.36
CA GLU A 212 1.79 15.46 -8.63
C GLU A 212 0.46 16.13 -8.29
N PHE A 213 -0.67 15.51 -8.65
CA PHE A 213 -2.00 15.98 -8.21
C PHE A 213 -2.11 16.01 -6.68
N GLY A 214 -1.56 15.00 -6.01
CA GLY A 214 -1.56 14.95 -4.54
C GLY A 214 -0.77 16.10 -3.90
N ILE A 215 0.34 16.50 -4.52
CA ILE A 215 1.16 17.63 -4.05
C ILE A 215 0.41 18.95 -4.24
N PHE A 216 -0.11 19.23 -5.43
CA PHE A 216 -0.86 20.48 -5.67
C PHE A 216 -2.19 20.56 -4.90
N SER A 217 -2.72 19.43 -4.45
CA SER A 217 -3.93 19.38 -3.61
C SER A 217 -3.64 19.50 -2.11
N SER A 218 -2.37 19.61 -1.71
CA SER A 218 -1.92 19.70 -0.32
C SER A 218 -1.12 20.98 -0.09
N LYS A 219 -1.07 21.47 1.16
CA LYS A 219 -0.10 22.50 1.51
C LYS A 219 1.31 21.89 1.53
N THR A 220 2.14 22.28 0.57
CA THR A 220 3.57 21.94 0.57
C THR A 220 4.42 23.10 1.03
N ILE A 221 5.64 22.78 1.45
CA ILE A 221 6.66 23.75 1.83
C ILE A 221 7.72 23.69 0.74
N SER A 222 7.75 24.70 -0.11
CA SER A 222 8.78 24.86 -1.12
C SER A 222 10.08 25.42 -0.52
N ALA A 223 11.17 25.36 -1.29
CA ALA A 223 12.44 25.91 -0.86
C ALA A 223 12.35 27.44 -0.74
N ALA A 224 12.91 27.99 0.34
CA ALA A 224 12.87 29.43 0.59
C ALA A 224 13.60 30.28 -0.47
N THR A 225 14.53 29.69 -1.22
CA THR A 225 15.21 30.35 -2.34
C THR A 225 15.39 29.40 -3.53
N PRO A 226 15.41 29.94 -4.77
CA PRO A 226 15.68 29.14 -5.97
C PRO A 226 17.00 28.35 -5.91
N GLN A 227 18.05 28.94 -5.33
CA GLN A 227 19.37 28.31 -5.22
C GLN A 227 19.31 27.08 -4.32
N THR A 228 18.60 27.17 -3.18
CA THR A 228 18.38 26.03 -2.29
C THR A 228 17.60 24.92 -2.98
N GLY A 229 16.54 25.28 -3.71
CA GLY A 229 15.75 24.31 -4.49
C GLY A 229 16.55 23.59 -5.56
N LEU A 230 17.41 24.32 -6.29
CA LEU A 230 18.31 23.75 -7.29
C LEU A 230 19.28 22.73 -6.66
N VAL A 231 19.87 23.05 -5.51
CA VAL A 231 20.77 22.13 -4.78
C VAL A 231 20.03 20.85 -4.40
N PHE A 232 18.80 20.97 -3.86
CA PHE A 232 17.99 19.79 -3.53
C PHE A 232 17.66 18.96 -4.76
N PHE A 233 17.32 19.59 -5.88
CA PHE A 233 17.05 18.89 -7.13
C PHE A 233 18.28 18.12 -7.64
N VAL A 234 19.48 18.72 -7.60
CA VAL A 234 20.72 18.06 -8.01
C VAL A 234 21.05 16.86 -7.11
N ILE A 235 20.91 17.02 -5.79
CA ILE A 235 21.10 15.92 -4.83
C ILE A 235 20.10 14.79 -5.11
N PHE A 236 18.83 15.13 -5.33
CA PHE A 236 17.79 14.16 -5.67
C PHE A 236 18.13 13.39 -6.95
N MET A 237 18.55 14.08 -8.02
CA MET A 237 18.94 13.42 -9.27
C MET A 237 20.13 12.46 -9.07
N ALA A 238 21.15 12.86 -8.30
CA ALA A 238 22.26 11.99 -7.96
C ALA A 238 21.79 10.72 -7.20
N LEU A 239 20.91 10.89 -6.20
CA LEU A 239 20.32 9.78 -5.46
C LEU A 239 19.45 8.88 -6.34
N ALA A 240 18.71 9.45 -7.30
CA ALA A 240 17.90 8.68 -8.25
C ALA A 240 18.77 7.76 -9.12
N PHE A 241 19.92 8.24 -9.63
CA PHE A 241 20.86 7.41 -10.37
C PHE A 241 21.44 6.27 -9.52
N ILE A 242 21.79 6.57 -8.26
CA ILE A 242 22.27 5.57 -7.30
C ILE A 242 21.17 4.54 -7.03
N PHE A 243 19.93 4.98 -6.77
CA PHE A 243 18.78 4.11 -6.54
C PHE A 243 18.52 3.19 -7.73
N ILE A 244 18.59 3.71 -8.96
CA ILE A 244 18.40 2.89 -10.18
C ILE A 244 19.49 1.82 -10.26
N LYS A 245 20.74 2.15 -9.96
CA LYS A 245 21.86 1.20 -9.96
C LYS A 245 21.65 0.05 -8.97
N PHE A 246 21.01 0.30 -7.82
CA PHE A 246 20.80 -0.72 -6.79
C PHE A 246 19.50 -1.51 -6.94
N THR A 247 18.43 -0.89 -7.44
CA THR A 247 17.09 -1.49 -7.39
C THR A 247 16.69 -2.13 -8.72
N TYR A 248 17.12 -1.60 -9.86
CA TYR A 248 16.71 -2.13 -11.17
C TYR A 248 17.62 -3.29 -11.60
N LYS A 249 17.01 -4.38 -12.10
CA LYS A 249 17.75 -5.50 -12.72
C LYS A 249 18.62 -5.03 -13.89
N CYS A 250 18.10 -4.10 -14.69
CA CYS A 250 18.77 -3.52 -15.85
C CYS A 250 18.87 -2.00 -15.69
N TYR A 251 20.10 -1.48 -15.55
CA TYR A 251 20.35 -0.05 -15.36
C TYR A 251 19.75 0.83 -16.47
N ILE A 252 19.90 0.42 -17.73
CA ILE A 252 19.38 1.15 -18.89
C ILE A 252 17.85 1.26 -18.87
N THR A 253 17.15 0.22 -18.41
CA THR A 253 15.69 0.24 -18.30
C THR A 253 15.25 1.25 -17.24
N GLY A 254 15.89 1.26 -16.07
CA GLY A 254 15.60 2.25 -15.03
C GLY A 254 15.93 3.68 -15.47
N LEU A 255 17.01 3.86 -16.25
CA LEU A 255 17.35 5.16 -16.82
C LEU A 255 16.30 5.64 -17.83
N LYS A 256 15.76 4.74 -18.67
CA LYS A 256 14.63 5.04 -19.56
C LYS A 256 13.37 5.43 -18.79
N HIS A 257 13.05 4.71 -17.70
CA HIS A 257 11.90 5.06 -16.85
C HIS A 257 12.07 6.44 -16.22
N LEU A 258 13.26 6.74 -15.68
CA LEU A 258 13.59 8.06 -15.14
C LEU A 258 13.43 9.15 -16.21
N ALA A 259 13.98 8.94 -17.41
CA ALA A 259 13.91 9.92 -18.48
C ALA A 259 12.45 10.21 -18.91
N VAL A 260 11.65 9.15 -19.10
CA VAL A 260 10.23 9.29 -19.46
C VAL A 260 9.44 9.96 -18.34
N ALA A 261 9.63 9.52 -17.09
CA ALA A 261 9.00 10.12 -15.92
C ALA A 261 9.38 11.60 -15.77
N PHE A 262 10.65 11.94 -16.02
CA PHE A 262 11.15 13.31 -15.95
C PHE A 262 10.49 14.22 -16.97
N VAL A 263 10.43 13.80 -18.24
CA VAL A 263 9.84 14.62 -19.30
C VAL A 263 8.34 14.82 -19.07
N ILE A 264 7.62 13.72 -18.81
CA ILE A 264 6.17 13.78 -18.60
C ILE A 264 5.85 14.55 -17.31
N GLY A 265 6.60 14.30 -16.24
CA GLY A 265 6.38 14.91 -14.94
C GLY A 265 6.72 16.39 -14.96
N PHE A 266 7.79 16.79 -15.65
CA PHE A 266 8.11 18.19 -15.80
C PHE A 266 6.98 18.94 -16.52
N LEU A 267 6.48 18.40 -17.65
CA LEU A 267 5.34 18.96 -18.36
C LEU A 267 4.09 19.03 -17.47
N LEU A 268 3.80 17.95 -16.75
CA LEU A 268 2.64 17.87 -15.86
C LEU A 268 2.75 18.88 -14.71
N SER A 269 3.94 19.05 -14.13
CA SER A 269 4.21 20.00 -13.05
C SER A 269 4.04 21.45 -13.48
N VAL A 270 4.35 21.79 -14.74
CA VAL A 270 4.12 23.12 -15.30
C VAL A 270 2.63 23.35 -15.52
N VAL A 271 1.94 22.39 -16.15
CA VAL A 271 0.49 22.49 -16.41
C VAL A 271 -0.28 22.59 -15.09
N LEU A 272 -0.03 21.68 -14.15
CA LEU A 272 -0.69 21.67 -12.84
C LEU A 272 -0.24 22.85 -11.98
N GLY A 273 1.02 23.27 -12.05
CA GLY A 273 1.49 24.47 -11.36
C GLY A 273 0.74 25.72 -11.80
N HIS A 274 0.47 25.83 -13.10
CA HIS A 274 -0.27 26.97 -13.64
C HIS A 274 -1.77 26.92 -13.31
N PHE A 275 -2.42 25.80 -13.65
CA PHE A 275 -3.88 25.70 -13.53
C PHE A 275 -4.37 25.37 -12.12
N TRP A 276 -3.60 24.62 -11.34
CA TRP A 276 -3.98 24.14 -10.01
C TRP A 276 -3.24 24.89 -8.89
N GLY A 277 -1.95 25.11 -9.06
CA GLY A 277 -1.12 25.87 -8.13
C GLY A 277 -1.28 27.38 -8.24
N ALA A 278 -1.99 27.88 -9.27
CA ALA A 278 -2.14 29.29 -9.60
C ALA A 278 -0.79 30.05 -9.72
N ILE A 279 0.27 29.33 -10.15
CA ILE A 279 1.61 29.90 -10.30
C ILE A 279 1.73 30.52 -11.70
N PRO A 280 2.26 31.75 -11.84
CA PRO A 280 2.46 32.38 -13.14
C PRO A 280 3.38 31.53 -14.04
N PRO A 281 3.09 31.44 -15.34
CA PRO A 281 3.93 30.66 -16.26
C PRO A 281 5.35 31.25 -16.38
N GLU A 282 5.52 32.55 -16.14
CA GLU A 282 6.84 33.20 -16.08
C GLU A 282 7.69 32.66 -14.93
N GLU A 283 7.08 32.34 -13.79
CA GLU A 283 7.79 31.73 -12.65
C GLU A 283 8.11 30.26 -12.91
N LEU A 284 7.18 29.52 -13.53
CA LEU A 284 7.35 28.09 -13.84
C LEU A 284 8.40 27.82 -14.92
N LEU A 285 8.63 28.77 -15.83
CA LEU A 285 9.63 28.67 -16.90
C LEU A 285 10.93 29.44 -16.59
N SER A 286 11.08 29.95 -15.37
CA SER A 286 12.28 30.66 -14.92
C SER A 286 12.99 29.94 -13.78
N ILE A 287 14.06 30.56 -13.25
CA ILE A 287 14.79 30.03 -12.10
C ILE A 287 13.89 29.90 -10.85
N ASN A 288 12.80 30.67 -10.77
CA ASN A 288 11.86 30.64 -9.66
C ASN A 288 11.07 29.31 -9.58
N TYR A 289 11.09 28.51 -10.65
CA TYR A 289 10.58 27.13 -10.62
C TYR A 289 11.17 26.35 -9.44
N PHE A 290 12.46 26.56 -9.12
CA PHE A 290 13.13 25.82 -8.05
C PHE A 290 12.68 26.20 -6.64
N SER A 291 12.06 27.37 -6.45
CA SER A 291 11.44 27.76 -5.17
C SER A 291 9.92 27.52 -5.14
N SER A 292 9.37 26.90 -6.18
CA SER A 292 7.93 26.70 -6.32
C SER A 292 7.47 25.32 -5.84
N ASP A 293 6.17 25.19 -5.58
CA ASP A 293 5.53 23.91 -5.28
C ASP A 293 5.61 22.93 -6.47
N ALA A 294 5.79 23.44 -7.69
CA ALA A 294 5.92 22.60 -8.89
C ALA A 294 7.20 21.75 -8.88
N LEU A 295 8.31 22.27 -8.34
CA LEU A 295 9.52 21.45 -8.15
C LEU A 295 9.26 20.32 -7.15
N VAL A 296 8.57 20.62 -6.04
CA VAL A 296 8.24 19.63 -5.01
C VAL A 296 7.34 18.54 -5.60
N ALA A 297 6.37 18.94 -6.44
CA ALA A 297 5.51 18.02 -7.17
C ALA A 297 6.32 17.09 -8.06
N LEU A 298 7.22 17.64 -8.89
CA LEU A 298 8.07 16.89 -9.79
C LEU A 298 8.96 15.88 -9.03
N ILE A 299 9.71 16.33 -8.03
CA ILE A 299 10.61 15.48 -7.25
C ILE A 299 9.82 14.33 -6.59
N THR A 300 8.67 14.63 -6.00
CA THR A 300 7.83 13.63 -5.34
C THR A 300 7.25 12.64 -6.35
N GLY A 301 6.79 13.14 -7.51
CA GLY A 301 6.28 12.32 -8.61
C GLY A 301 7.34 11.38 -9.17
N LEU A 302 8.55 11.86 -9.38
CA LEU A 302 9.68 11.05 -9.82
C LEU A 302 10.05 9.98 -8.79
N SER A 303 10.12 10.37 -7.52
CA SER A 303 10.43 9.43 -6.43
C SER A 303 9.42 8.29 -6.36
N LEU A 304 8.11 8.61 -6.36
CA LEU A 304 7.05 7.61 -6.26
C LEU A 304 6.98 6.72 -7.50
N SER A 305 7.08 7.32 -8.69
CA SER A 305 6.99 6.59 -9.96
C SER A 305 8.17 5.61 -10.13
N LEU A 306 9.39 6.02 -9.80
CA LEU A 306 10.58 5.15 -9.84
C LEU A 306 10.52 4.03 -8.81
N PHE A 307 10.10 4.35 -7.57
CA PHE A 307 10.03 3.37 -6.49
C PHE A 307 9.00 2.28 -6.80
N MET A 308 7.80 2.68 -7.26
CA MET A 308 6.73 1.75 -7.56
C MET A 308 6.99 0.95 -8.85
N SER A 309 7.69 1.53 -9.83
CA SER A 309 8.08 0.81 -11.05
C SER A 309 9.17 -0.22 -10.84
N SER A 310 10.03 -0.05 -9.83
CA SER A 310 11.16 -0.96 -9.57
C SER A 310 10.78 -2.39 -9.18
N LYS A 311 9.49 -2.64 -8.89
CA LYS A 311 8.94 -3.96 -8.57
C LYS A 311 8.44 -4.76 -9.79
N GLY A 312 8.60 -4.22 -11.01
CA GLY A 312 8.34 -4.91 -12.28
C GLY A 312 9.50 -5.80 -12.72
#